data_AF-A0A1G5XAM5-F1
#
_entry.id   AF-A0A1G5XAM5-F1
#
_cell.length_a   1.000
_cell.length_b   1.000
_cell.length_c   1.000
_cell.angle_alpha   90.00
_cell.angle_beta   90.00
_cell.angle_gamma   90.00
#
_symmetry.space_group_name_H-M   'P 1'
#
loop_
_entity.id
_entity.type
_entity.pdbx_description
1 polymer ?
#
loop_
_entity_poly.entity_id
_entity_poly.type
_entity_poly.pdbx_seq_one_letter_code
_entity_poly.pdbx_strand_id
1 'polypeptide(L)'
;MNAYNESYIDDASEILGGYIDYMVNVQKHSGEDALYFFTRSEIGREFGCGNPKYIAGCSGAEMAAAVIDEIFRKRITICDYSQVDKSPEYWCGWILARYQWYKGVPFKIIYDKGLSYSYIRSRYILHEADETKAFDDFDGYLELHNQHTESTLKRLRTYCEMTQRQLSEKSGVSLRMIQLYEQGQSDITHAQINIVKALAEALGARPDELVS
;
A
#
# COMPACT_ATOMS: atom_id res chain seq x y z
N MET A 1 -15.24 -5.52 -6.04
CA MET A 1 -15.45 -6.65 -5.12
C MET A 1 -14.60 -6.32 -3.91
N ASN A 2 -15.21 -6.24 -2.73
CA ASN A 2 -14.50 -5.83 -1.52
C ASN A 2 -13.59 -6.96 -1.03
N ALA A 3 -12.62 -6.64 -0.17
CA ALA A 3 -11.59 -7.60 0.27
C ALA A 3 -12.17 -8.81 1.01
N TYR A 4 -13.19 -8.60 1.84
CA TYR A 4 -13.88 -9.63 2.64
C TYR A 4 -15.32 -9.19 2.97
N ASN A 5 -16.06 -9.95 3.79
CA ASN A 5 -17.46 -9.64 4.10
C ASN A 5 -17.59 -8.32 4.89
N GLU A 6 -18.58 -7.51 4.54
CA GLU A 6 -18.91 -6.23 5.19
C GLU A 6 -19.14 -6.37 6.70
N SER A 7 -19.63 -7.52 7.17
CA SER A 7 -19.87 -7.75 8.60
C SER A 7 -18.63 -7.62 9.49
N TYR A 8 -17.43 -7.68 8.92
CA TYR A 8 -16.17 -7.56 9.67
C TYR A 8 -15.52 -6.18 9.55
N ILE A 9 -16.09 -5.25 8.79
CA ILE A 9 -15.40 -3.99 8.48
C ILE A 9 -15.20 -3.12 9.71
N ASP A 10 -16.17 -3.09 10.61
CA ASP A 10 -16.08 -2.30 11.84
C ASP A 10 -15.00 -2.86 12.75
N ASP A 11 -15.04 -4.17 13.05
CA ASP A 11 -14.01 -4.85 13.84
C ASP A 11 -12.61 -4.65 13.24
N ALA A 12 -12.45 -4.87 11.93
CA ALA A 12 -11.17 -4.69 11.25
C ALA A 12 -10.66 -3.25 11.37
N SER A 13 -11.55 -2.26 11.22
CA SER A 13 -11.18 -0.85 11.32
C SER A 13 -10.75 -0.48 12.75
N GLU A 14 -11.42 -1.02 13.76
CA GLU A 14 -11.03 -0.83 15.15
C GLU A 14 -9.68 -1.46 15.47
N ILE A 15 -9.40 -2.65 14.94
CA ILE A 15 -8.14 -3.36 15.14
C ILE A 15 -6.99 -2.61 14.48
N LEU A 16 -7.14 -2.21 13.21
CA LEU A 16 -6.07 -1.51 12.51
C LEU A 16 -5.86 -0.09 13.06
N GLY A 17 -6.93 0.58 13.48
CA GLY A 17 -6.84 1.84 14.22
C GLY A 17 -6.07 1.67 15.52
N GLY A 18 -6.44 0.69 16.34
CA GLY A 18 -5.74 0.38 17.57
C GLY A 18 -4.27 -0.04 17.35
N TYR A 19 -3.96 -0.72 16.25
CA TYR A 19 -2.60 -1.07 15.87
C TYR A 19 -1.74 0.16 15.63
N ILE A 20 -2.17 1.09 14.77
CA ILE A 20 -1.39 2.30 14.46
C ILE A 20 -1.24 3.17 15.71
N ASP A 21 -2.33 3.37 16.45
CA ASP A 21 -2.31 4.12 17.69
C ASP A 21 -1.33 3.51 18.71
N TYR A 22 -1.37 2.20 18.93
CA TYR A 22 -0.47 1.52 19.85
C TYR A 22 1.00 1.60 19.42
N MET A 23 1.27 1.40 18.13
CA MET A 23 2.62 1.48 17.57
C MET A 23 3.24 2.86 17.77
N VAL A 24 2.46 3.93 17.53
CA VAL A 24 2.94 5.31 17.62
C VAL A 24 2.96 5.81 19.06
N ASN A 25 1.83 5.68 19.78
CA ASN A 25 1.65 6.31 21.08
C ASN A 25 2.21 5.47 22.24
N VAL A 26 2.30 4.15 22.11
CA VAL A 26 2.85 3.27 23.17
C VAL A 26 4.26 2.80 22.83
N GLN A 27 4.46 2.18 21.66
CA GLN A 27 5.75 1.62 21.26
C GLN A 27 6.74 2.68 20.73
N LYS A 28 6.28 3.92 20.52
CA LYS A 28 7.10 5.07 20.09
C LYS A 28 7.78 4.88 18.73
N HIS A 29 7.20 4.05 17.87
CA HIS A 29 7.56 4.02 16.45
C HIS A 29 7.00 5.25 15.73
N SER A 30 7.61 5.65 14.62
CA SER A 30 6.97 6.61 13.74
C SER A 30 5.74 5.99 13.08
N GLY A 31 4.77 6.80 12.66
CA GLY A 31 3.60 6.28 11.94
C GLY A 31 3.97 5.69 10.57
N GLU A 32 5.02 6.21 9.93
CA GLU A 32 5.57 5.62 8.70
C GLU A 32 6.13 4.21 8.95
N ASP A 33 6.91 4.04 10.03
CA ASP A 33 7.43 2.74 10.43
C ASP A 33 6.31 1.76 10.78
N ALA A 34 5.30 2.22 11.53
CA ALA A 34 4.14 1.41 11.90
C ALA A 34 3.42 0.87 10.66
N LEU A 35 3.16 1.73 9.67
CA LEU A 35 2.53 1.34 8.42
C LEU A 35 3.45 0.45 7.57
N TYR A 36 4.74 0.77 7.50
CA TYR A 36 5.72 -0.03 6.78
C TYR A 36 5.81 -1.46 7.34
N PHE A 37 5.94 -1.64 8.66
CA PHE A 37 6.01 -2.97 9.27
C PHE A 37 4.73 -3.77 9.01
N PHE A 38 3.56 -3.14 9.10
CA PHE A 38 2.30 -3.79 8.80
C PHE A 38 2.24 -4.30 7.36
N THR A 39 2.53 -3.42 6.40
CA THR A 39 2.44 -3.73 4.95
C THR A 39 3.49 -4.74 4.47
N ARG A 40 4.57 -4.93 5.23
CA ARG A 40 5.62 -5.93 4.96
C ARG A 40 5.45 -7.23 5.75
N SER A 41 4.54 -7.26 6.72
CA SER A 41 4.26 -8.46 7.51
C SER A 41 3.29 -9.42 6.81
N GLU A 42 3.46 -10.70 7.08
CA GLU A 42 2.52 -11.75 6.71
C GLU A 42 1.18 -11.58 7.43
N ILE A 43 1.22 -11.10 8.69
CA ILE A 43 0.02 -10.70 9.43
C ILE A 43 -0.80 -9.64 8.67
N GLY A 44 -0.15 -8.60 8.14
CA GLY A 44 -0.82 -7.57 7.35
C GLY A 44 -1.41 -8.10 6.04
N ARG A 45 -0.74 -9.08 5.41
CA ARG A 45 -1.27 -9.81 4.24
C ARG A 45 -2.54 -10.57 4.61
N GLU A 46 -2.49 -11.37 5.67
CA GLU A 46 -3.62 -12.18 6.15
C GLU A 46 -4.80 -11.32 6.63
N PHE A 47 -4.52 -10.19 7.27
CA PHE A 47 -5.53 -9.19 7.63
C PHE A 47 -6.25 -8.67 6.38
N GLY A 48 -5.50 -8.25 5.35
CA GLY A 48 -6.08 -7.77 4.08
C GLY A 48 -6.82 -8.83 3.27
N CYS A 49 -6.54 -10.11 3.51
CA CYS A 49 -7.29 -11.26 2.96
C CYS A 49 -8.51 -11.65 3.81
N GLY A 50 -8.77 -10.96 4.92
CA GLY A 50 -9.93 -11.20 5.77
C GLY A 50 -9.81 -12.39 6.72
N ASN A 51 -8.59 -12.72 7.17
CA ASN A 51 -8.40 -13.80 8.14
C ASN A 51 -9.08 -13.45 9.49
N PRO A 52 -10.10 -14.20 9.96
CA PRO A 52 -10.88 -13.87 11.16
C PRO A 52 -10.04 -13.69 12.42
N LYS A 53 -8.89 -14.38 12.51
CA LYS A 53 -7.94 -14.22 13.63
C LYS A 53 -7.49 -12.76 13.79
N TYR A 54 -7.32 -12.06 12.68
CA TYR A 54 -6.73 -10.72 12.62
C TYR A 54 -7.76 -9.61 12.38
N ILE A 55 -8.88 -9.90 11.71
CA ILE A 55 -9.92 -8.89 11.45
C ILE A 55 -11.01 -8.80 12.52
N ALA A 56 -11.07 -9.76 13.46
CA ALA A 56 -12.04 -9.76 14.55
C ALA A 56 -11.52 -10.45 15.84
N GLY A 57 -10.53 -11.32 15.72
CA GLY A 57 -10.05 -12.19 16.80
C GLY A 57 -8.97 -11.61 17.72
N CYS A 58 -8.55 -10.36 17.55
CA CYS A 58 -7.53 -9.73 18.39
C CYS A 58 -7.77 -8.23 18.57
N SER A 59 -7.17 -7.65 19.60
CA SER A 59 -7.09 -6.19 19.77
C SER A 59 -5.98 -5.57 18.90
N GLY A 60 -6.02 -4.25 18.70
CA GLY A 60 -4.95 -3.52 18.01
C GLY A 60 -3.57 -3.65 18.70
N ALA A 61 -3.54 -3.75 20.03
CA ALA A 61 -2.30 -3.96 20.79
C ALA A 61 -1.72 -5.38 20.59
N GLU A 62 -2.59 -6.39 20.53
CA GLU A 62 -2.18 -7.76 20.20
C GLU A 62 -1.71 -7.87 18.75
N MET A 63 -2.37 -7.17 17.82
CA MET A 63 -1.90 -7.03 16.44
C MET A 63 -0.50 -6.41 16.40
N ALA A 64 -0.26 -5.34 17.16
CA ALA A 64 1.05 -4.69 17.22
C ALA A 64 2.13 -5.61 17.79
N ALA A 65 1.83 -6.33 18.86
CA ALA A 65 2.74 -7.31 19.44
C ALA A 65 3.07 -8.44 18.46
N ALA A 66 2.09 -8.92 17.71
CA ALA A 66 2.28 -9.98 16.72
C ALA A 66 3.15 -9.51 15.54
N VAL A 67 2.90 -8.30 14.99
CA VAL A 67 3.72 -7.73 13.91
C VAL A 67 5.14 -7.46 14.38
N ILE A 68 5.34 -6.92 15.58
CA ILE A 68 6.67 -6.68 16.14
C ILE A 68 7.44 -7.99 16.32
N ASP A 69 6.80 -9.05 16.83
CA ASP A 69 7.44 -10.36 16.96
C ASP A 69 7.80 -10.97 15.60
N GLU A 70 6.97 -10.78 14.59
CA GLU A 70 7.25 -11.25 13.23
C GLU A 70 8.47 -10.55 12.62
N ILE A 71 8.47 -9.20 12.64
CA ILE A 71 9.47 -8.37 11.95
C ILE A 71 10.79 -8.33 12.72
N PHE A 72 10.74 -8.18 14.05
CA PHE A 72 11.92 -7.96 14.89
C PHE A 72 12.36 -9.18 15.69
N ARG A 73 11.59 -10.28 15.66
CA ARG A 73 11.82 -11.46 16.53
C ARG A 73 11.89 -11.08 18.00
N LYS A 74 11.04 -10.14 18.40
CA LYS A 74 11.00 -9.56 19.73
C LYS A 74 9.58 -9.64 20.29
N ARG A 75 9.44 -10.34 21.41
CA ARG A 75 8.21 -10.29 22.19
C ARG A 75 8.15 -9.03 23.04
N ILE A 76 7.01 -8.35 22.99
CA ILE A 76 6.70 -7.21 23.83
C ILE A 76 5.60 -7.57 24.82
N THR A 77 5.65 -6.95 25.99
CA THR A 77 4.55 -7.01 26.95
C THR A 77 3.51 -5.98 26.54
N ILE A 78 2.25 -6.41 26.43
CA ILE A 78 1.14 -5.50 26.15
C ILE A 78 0.85 -4.71 27.42
N CYS A 79 1.07 -3.39 27.36
CA CYS A 79 0.62 -2.46 28.38
C CYS A 79 -0.90 -2.23 28.26
N ASP A 80 -1.57 -2.11 29.41
CA ASP A 80 -2.96 -1.68 29.47
C ASP A 80 -3.03 -0.20 29.04
N TYR A 81 -3.53 0.01 27.83
CA TYR A 81 -3.59 1.31 27.18
C TYR A 81 -5.01 1.59 26.74
N SER A 82 -5.76 2.27 27.62
CA SER A 82 -7.10 2.74 27.33
C SER A 82 -7.03 4.20 26.88
N GLN A 83 -7.06 4.47 25.57
CA GLN A 83 -7.41 5.80 25.10
C GLN A 83 -8.92 5.97 25.17
N VAL A 84 -9.36 7.02 25.88
CA VAL A 84 -10.77 7.39 25.99
C VAL A 84 -11.26 8.02 24.68
N ASP A 85 -10.40 8.76 23.99
CA ASP A 85 -10.68 9.42 22.71
C ASP A 85 -9.89 8.75 21.58
N LYS A 86 -10.53 8.56 20.42
CA LYS A 86 -9.88 8.03 19.21
C LYS A 86 -8.87 9.05 18.67
N SER A 87 -7.58 8.77 18.82
CA SER A 87 -6.52 9.65 18.35
C SER A 87 -6.52 9.82 16.82
N PRO A 88 -5.83 10.84 16.30
CA PRO A 88 -5.55 10.92 14.87
C PRO A 88 -4.75 9.72 14.32
N GLU A 89 -3.88 9.13 15.13
CA GLU A 89 -3.12 7.92 14.80
C GLU A 89 -4.08 6.73 14.64
N TYR A 90 -5.04 6.60 15.55
CA TYR A 90 -6.11 5.61 15.45
C TYR A 90 -6.91 5.81 14.17
N TRP A 91 -7.31 7.04 13.86
CA TRP A 91 -8.08 7.32 12.65
C TRP A 91 -7.33 6.93 11.38
N CYS A 92 -6.01 7.12 11.31
CA CYS A 92 -5.21 6.67 10.17
C CYS A 92 -5.34 5.17 9.90
N GLY A 93 -5.24 4.34 10.95
CA GLY A 93 -5.42 2.89 10.81
C GLY A 93 -6.86 2.52 10.48
N TRP A 94 -7.81 3.18 11.12
CA TRP A 94 -9.24 2.95 10.92
C TRP A 94 -9.66 3.24 9.47
N ILE A 95 -9.34 4.42 8.93
CA ILE A 95 -9.73 4.79 7.57
C ILE A 95 -8.99 3.95 6.51
N LEU A 96 -7.75 3.56 6.79
CA LEU A 96 -6.97 2.74 5.87
C LEU A 96 -7.54 1.33 5.73
N ALA A 97 -8.06 0.72 6.82
CA ALA A 97 -8.73 -0.57 6.75
C ALA A 97 -9.97 -0.51 5.83
N ARG A 98 -10.77 0.55 5.97
CA ARG A 98 -11.98 0.76 5.17
C ARG A 98 -11.67 1.04 3.71
N TYR A 99 -10.67 1.88 3.45
CA TYR A 99 -10.20 2.13 2.09
C TYR A 99 -9.69 0.84 1.44
N GLN A 100 -8.86 0.06 2.14
CA GLN A 100 -8.35 -1.21 1.63
C GLN A 100 -9.47 -2.19 1.30
N TRP A 101 -10.45 -2.33 2.20
CA TRP A 101 -11.61 -3.17 2.01
C TRP A 101 -12.45 -2.74 0.80
N TYR A 102 -12.73 -1.44 0.68
CA TYR A 102 -13.47 -0.83 -0.44
C TYR A 102 -12.78 -1.09 -1.79
N LYS A 103 -11.46 -0.91 -1.86
CA LYS A 103 -10.70 -1.14 -3.09
C LYS A 103 -10.47 -2.62 -3.39
N GLY A 104 -10.48 -3.48 -2.37
CA GLY A 104 -10.17 -4.91 -2.52
C GLY A 104 -8.71 -5.18 -2.95
N VAL A 105 -7.80 -4.23 -2.66
CA VAL A 105 -6.39 -4.27 -3.06
C VAL A 105 -5.52 -4.57 -1.84
N PRO A 106 -4.41 -5.34 -1.92
CA PRO A 106 -3.55 -5.58 -0.76
C PRO A 106 -2.93 -4.29 -0.20
N PHE A 107 -2.79 -4.18 1.14
CA PHE A 107 -2.14 -3.02 1.79
C PHE A 107 -0.75 -2.73 1.22
N LYS A 108 0.04 -3.77 0.93
CA LYS A 108 1.35 -3.64 0.29
C LYS A 108 1.27 -2.83 -1.00
N ILE A 109 0.28 -3.08 -1.85
CA ILE A 109 0.11 -2.39 -3.13
C ILE A 109 -0.34 -0.94 -2.91
N ILE A 110 -1.23 -0.69 -1.96
CA ILE A 110 -1.67 0.67 -1.60
C ILE A 110 -0.47 1.50 -1.13
N TYR A 111 0.37 0.92 -0.26
CA TYR A 111 1.58 1.55 0.25
C TYR A 111 2.63 1.78 -0.85
N ASP A 112 2.89 0.75 -1.67
CA ASP A 112 3.89 0.84 -2.75
C ASP A 112 3.48 1.85 -3.84
N LYS A 113 2.17 2.13 -4.01
CA LYS A 113 1.66 3.21 -4.86
C LYS A 113 1.81 4.62 -4.25
N GLY A 114 2.29 4.71 -3.01
CA GLY A 114 2.70 5.97 -2.39
C GLY A 114 1.74 6.51 -1.33
N LEU A 115 0.68 5.79 -0.94
CA LEU A 115 -0.19 6.23 0.16
C LEU A 115 0.54 6.07 1.51
N SER A 116 1.25 7.13 1.92
CA SER A 116 2.04 7.15 3.15
C SER A 116 1.22 7.46 4.39
N TYR A 117 1.77 7.13 5.57
CA TYR A 117 1.12 7.48 6.83
C TYR A 117 0.95 8.99 6.96
N SER A 118 1.98 9.77 6.62
CA SER A 118 1.96 11.23 6.73
C SER A 118 0.87 11.84 5.84
N TYR A 119 0.64 11.27 4.66
CA TYR A 119 -0.44 11.71 3.78
C TYR A 119 -1.81 11.46 4.43
N ILE A 120 -2.08 10.21 4.84
CA ILE A 120 -3.32 9.84 5.52
C ILE A 120 -3.53 10.76 6.74
N ARG A 121 -2.52 10.89 7.60
CA ARG A 121 -2.56 11.71 8.82
C ARG A 121 -2.86 13.18 8.55
N SER A 122 -2.38 13.73 7.43
CA SER A 122 -2.67 15.11 7.03
C SER A 122 -4.15 15.33 6.66
N ARG A 123 -4.90 14.25 6.42
CA ARG A 123 -6.34 14.25 6.11
C ARG A 123 -7.22 14.04 7.32
N TYR A 124 -6.67 14.09 8.54
CA TYR A 124 -7.45 13.98 9.77
C TYR A 124 -8.60 15.00 9.87
N ILE A 125 -8.54 16.12 9.16
CA ILE A 125 -9.68 17.05 9.03
C ILE A 125 -10.97 16.41 8.49
N LEU A 126 -10.88 15.22 7.87
CA LEU A 126 -12.01 14.44 7.35
C LEU A 126 -12.58 13.45 8.36
N HIS A 127 -12.07 13.38 9.61
CA HIS A 127 -12.47 12.33 10.56
C HIS A 127 -13.94 12.36 11.00
N GLU A 128 -14.61 13.52 10.91
CA GLU A 128 -16.05 13.67 11.17
C GLU A 128 -16.90 13.63 9.89
N ALA A 129 -16.25 13.55 8.73
CA ALA A 129 -16.94 13.50 7.44
C ALA A 129 -17.27 12.06 7.03
N ASP A 130 -18.10 11.93 6.00
CA ASP A 130 -18.31 10.65 5.34
C ASP A 130 -16.99 10.10 4.78
N GLU A 131 -16.72 8.82 5.06
CA GLU A 131 -15.47 8.14 4.68
C GLU A 131 -15.19 8.15 3.18
N THR A 132 -16.24 8.21 2.35
CA THR A 132 -16.10 8.31 0.89
C THR A 132 -15.29 9.53 0.46
N LYS A 133 -15.33 10.63 1.22
CA LYS A 133 -14.49 11.81 0.93
C LYS A 133 -13.00 11.53 1.11
N ALA A 134 -12.63 10.70 2.09
CA ALA A 134 -11.25 10.28 2.25
C ALA A 134 -10.85 9.33 1.12
N PHE A 135 -11.76 8.45 0.69
CA PHE A 135 -11.50 7.54 -0.43
C PHE A 135 -11.25 8.30 -1.74
N ASP A 136 -12.08 9.30 -2.04
CA ASP A 136 -11.92 10.15 -3.23
C ASP A 136 -10.59 10.94 -3.18
N ASP A 137 -10.21 11.48 -2.02
CA ASP A 137 -8.91 12.16 -1.85
C ASP A 137 -7.72 11.19 -2.03
N PHE A 138 -7.82 9.96 -1.50
CA PHE A 138 -6.77 8.95 -1.65
C PHE A 138 -6.64 8.49 -3.09
N ASP A 139 -7.75 8.27 -3.79
CA ASP A 139 -7.76 7.91 -5.21
C ASP A 139 -7.12 9.02 -6.05
N GLY A 140 -7.54 10.28 -5.87
CA GLY A 140 -6.96 11.41 -6.59
C GLY A 140 -5.46 11.61 -6.29
N TYR A 141 -5.05 11.39 -5.04
CA TYR A 141 -3.63 11.44 -4.67
C TYR A 141 -2.82 10.35 -5.34
N LEU A 142 -3.28 9.10 -5.30
CA LEU A 142 -2.60 7.96 -5.90
C LEU A 142 -2.52 8.07 -7.42
N GLU A 143 -3.56 8.62 -8.07
CA GLU A 143 -3.54 8.91 -9.51
C GLU A 143 -2.45 9.93 -9.88
N LEU A 144 -2.38 11.05 -9.15
CA LEU A 144 -1.34 12.06 -9.36
C LEU A 144 0.05 11.53 -9.01
N HIS A 145 0.17 10.79 -7.91
CA HIS A 145 1.45 10.23 -7.47
C HIS A 145 2.01 9.25 -8.50
N ASN A 146 1.19 8.35 -9.05
CA ASN A 146 1.62 7.41 -10.09
C ASN A 146 2.05 8.10 -11.41
N GLN A 147 1.53 9.29 -11.70
CA GLN A 147 2.00 10.08 -12.86
C GLN A 147 3.38 10.71 -12.62
N HIS A 148 3.74 10.92 -11.35
CA HIS A 148 4.99 11.59 -10.94
C HIS A 148 6.09 10.62 -10.47
N THR A 149 5.75 9.40 -10.05
CA THR A 149 6.72 8.37 -9.72
C THR A 149 7.33 7.79 -11.00
N GLU A 150 8.66 7.73 -11.04
CA GLU A 150 9.37 7.21 -12.21
C GLU A 150 9.02 5.73 -12.43
N SER A 151 8.32 5.42 -13.53
CA SER A 151 7.91 4.04 -13.82
C SER A 151 9.10 3.06 -13.78
N THR A 152 8.84 1.81 -13.39
CA THR A 152 9.85 0.74 -13.42
C THR A 152 10.49 0.60 -14.80
N LEU A 153 9.70 0.74 -15.87
CA LEU A 153 10.19 0.77 -17.25
C LEU A 153 11.19 1.91 -17.48
N LYS A 154 10.85 3.13 -17.05
CA LYS A 154 11.71 4.31 -17.19
C LYS A 154 13.00 4.14 -16.40
N ARG A 155 12.92 3.63 -15.17
CA ARG A 155 14.08 3.36 -14.30
C ARG A 155 15.03 2.30 -14.88
N LEU A 156 14.49 1.18 -15.38
CA LEU A 156 15.30 0.14 -16.03
C LEU A 156 15.93 0.67 -17.32
N ARG A 157 15.16 1.41 -18.12
CA ARG A 157 15.67 2.04 -19.34
C ARG A 157 16.83 3.00 -19.05
N THR A 158 16.70 3.86 -18.05
CA THR A 158 17.76 4.81 -17.68
C THR A 158 18.98 4.10 -17.08
N TYR A 159 18.78 3.02 -16.32
CA TYR A 159 19.87 2.16 -15.85
C TYR A 159 20.67 1.52 -17.00
N CYS A 160 19.99 1.12 -18.08
CA CYS A 160 20.62 0.64 -19.31
C CYS A 160 21.17 1.77 -20.22
N GLU A 161 21.13 3.03 -19.77
CA GLU A 161 21.56 4.21 -20.53
C GLU A 161 20.86 4.37 -21.90
N MET A 162 19.64 3.86 -22.02
CA MET A 162 18.87 3.91 -23.27
C MET A 162 17.94 5.12 -23.31
N THR A 163 17.76 5.74 -24.48
CA THR A 163 16.66 6.67 -24.75
C THR A 163 15.36 5.92 -25.05
N GLN A 164 14.20 6.59 -24.93
CA GLN A 164 12.91 5.97 -25.30
C GLN A 164 12.89 5.48 -26.75
N ARG A 165 13.56 6.22 -27.67
CA ARG A 165 13.69 5.82 -29.08
C ARG A 165 14.55 4.57 -29.24
N GLN A 166 15.70 4.50 -28.56
CA GLN A 166 16.54 3.29 -28.61
C GLN A 166 15.83 2.06 -28.03
N LEU A 167 15.05 2.23 -26.96
CA LEU A 167 14.24 1.13 -26.42
C LEU A 167 13.15 0.71 -27.41
N SER A 168 12.51 1.67 -28.10
CA SER A 168 11.52 1.39 -29.15
C SER A 168 12.11 0.57 -30.28
N GLU A 169 13.27 0.98 -30.79
CA GLU A 169 13.97 0.29 -31.87
C GLU A 169 14.42 -1.11 -31.46
N LYS A 170 14.91 -1.29 -30.23
CA LYS A 170 15.42 -2.58 -29.73
C LYS A 170 14.31 -3.58 -29.40
N SER A 171 13.20 -3.11 -28.84
CA SER A 171 12.06 -3.96 -28.43
C SER A 171 11.01 -4.16 -29.52
N GLY A 172 11.00 -3.34 -30.57
CA GLY A 172 9.93 -3.33 -31.57
C GLY A 172 8.60 -2.74 -31.07
N VAL A 173 8.54 -2.29 -29.81
CA VAL A 173 7.39 -1.59 -29.23
C VAL A 173 7.42 -0.14 -29.67
N SER A 174 6.27 0.43 -30.05
CA SER A 174 6.22 1.80 -30.55
C SER A 174 6.65 2.82 -29.49
N LEU A 175 7.32 3.90 -29.92
CA LEU A 175 7.76 4.99 -29.04
C LEU A 175 6.60 5.57 -28.24
N ARG A 176 5.40 5.68 -28.85
CA ARG A 176 4.20 6.17 -28.17
C ARG A 176 3.79 5.23 -27.04
N MET A 177 3.85 3.92 -27.24
CA MET A 177 3.49 2.95 -26.21
C MET A 177 4.48 3.00 -25.04
N ILE A 178 5.79 3.10 -25.33
CA ILE A 178 6.83 3.28 -24.30
C ILE A 178 6.55 4.55 -23.49
N GLN A 179 6.21 5.66 -24.14
CA GLN A 179 5.85 6.90 -23.45
C GLN A 179 4.62 6.73 -22.55
N LEU A 180 3.58 6.05 -23.03
CA LEU A 180 2.36 5.80 -22.25
C LEU A 180 2.65 4.96 -21.00
N TYR A 181 3.45 3.90 -21.14
CA TYR A 181 3.90 3.11 -19.99
C TYR A 181 4.77 3.94 -19.04
N GLU A 182 5.70 4.74 -19.57
CA GLU A 182 6.61 5.53 -18.73
C GLU A 182 5.93 6.68 -17.98
N GLN A 183 4.79 7.16 -18.51
CA GLN A 183 3.98 8.24 -17.93
C GLN A 183 2.82 7.72 -17.07
N GLY A 184 2.70 6.40 -16.89
CA GLY A 184 1.60 5.79 -16.12
C GLY A 184 0.23 5.90 -16.80
N GLN A 185 0.16 6.35 -18.06
CA GLN A 185 -1.09 6.44 -18.84
C GLN A 185 -1.55 5.09 -19.39
N SER A 186 -0.68 4.08 -19.34
CA SER A 186 -1.02 2.70 -19.62
C SER A 186 -0.29 1.80 -18.65
N ASP A 187 -1.00 0.79 -18.15
CA ASP A 187 -0.45 -0.15 -17.18
C ASP A 187 0.28 -1.28 -17.92
N ILE A 188 1.59 -1.39 -17.70
CA ILE A 188 2.42 -2.43 -18.30
C ILE A 188 2.08 -3.83 -17.79
N THR A 189 1.48 -3.95 -16.59
CA THR A 189 1.04 -5.23 -16.02
C THR A 189 -0.12 -5.85 -16.81
N HIS A 190 -0.89 -5.00 -17.50
CA HIS A 190 -1.99 -5.40 -18.39
C HIS A 190 -1.57 -5.49 -19.87
N ALA A 191 -0.29 -5.25 -20.19
CA ALA A 191 0.20 -5.37 -21.55
C ALA A 191 0.19 -6.83 -22.03
N GLN A 192 0.10 -7.03 -23.35
CA GLN A 192 0.22 -8.37 -23.91
C GLN A 192 1.59 -8.98 -23.56
N ILE A 193 1.62 -10.28 -23.26
CA ILE A 193 2.81 -10.99 -22.77
C ILE A 193 4.01 -10.84 -23.72
N ASN A 194 3.78 -10.81 -25.03
CA ASN A 194 4.81 -10.57 -26.04
C ASN A 194 5.45 -9.17 -25.92
N ILE A 195 4.66 -8.13 -25.59
CA ILE A 195 5.16 -6.77 -25.36
C ILE A 195 6.06 -6.74 -24.12
N VAL A 196 5.60 -7.35 -23.02
CA VAL A 196 6.37 -7.41 -21.76
C VAL A 196 7.70 -8.15 -21.98
N LYS A 197 7.66 -9.31 -22.67
CA LYS A 197 8.88 -10.06 -23.00
C LYS A 197 9.84 -9.27 -23.89
N ALA A 198 9.34 -8.62 -24.93
CA ALA A 198 10.19 -7.85 -25.83
C ALA A 198 10.88 -6.65 -25.13
N LEU A 199 10.17 -5.98 -24.22
CA LEU A 199 10.76 -4.93 -23.37
C LEU A 199 11.80 -5.50 -22.40
N ALA A 200 11.50 -6.63 -21.75
CA ALA A 200 12.42 -7.31 -20.84
C ALA A 200 13.72 -7.74 -21.53
N GLU A 201 13.61 -8.38 -22.69
CA GLU A 201 14.75 -8.80 -23.51
C GLU A 201 15.59 -7.59 -23.97
N ALA A 202 14.94 -6.50 -24.39
CA ALA A 202 15.64 -5.28 -24.78
C ALA A 202 16.41 -4.63 -23.61
N LEU A 203 15.88 -4.73 -22.39
CA LEU A 203 16.49 -4.17 -21.17
C LEU A 203 17.45 -5.14 -20.46
N GLY A 204 17.51 -6.41 -20.87
CA GLY A 204 18.25 -7.44 -20.14
C GLY A 204 17.68 -7.71 -18.73
N ALA A 205 16.41 -7.37 -18.52
CA ALA A 205 15.68 -7.58 -17.27
C ALA A 205 14.82 -8.84 -17.36
N ARG A 206 14.37 -9.35 -16.22
CA ARG A 206 13.37 -10.42 -16.23
C ARG A 206 11.96 -9.83 -16.41
N PRO A 207 11.03 -10.50 -17.10
CA PRO A 207 9.67 -9.99 -17.27
C PRO A 207 8.96 -9.67 -15.95
N ASP A 208 9.24 -10.42 -14.88
CA ASP A 208 8.72 -10.16 -13.53
C ASP A 208 9.22 -8.84 -12.93
N GLU A 209 10.42 -8.39 -13.30
CA GLU A 209 10.97 -7.11 -12.84
C GLU A 209 10.30 -5.91 -13.51
N LEU A 210 9.68 -6.10 -14.69
CA LEU A 210 8.96 -5.04 -15.41
C LEU A 210 7.51 -4.84 -14.92
N VAL A 211 6.92 -5.88 -14.35
CA VAL A 211 5.52 -5.88 -13.87
C VAL A 211 5.43 -5.84 -12.33
N SER A 212 6.55 -5.57 -11.66
CA SER A 212 6.65 -5.44 -10.21
C SER A 212 6.34 -4.05 -9.70
#